data_AF-A0A1I4GNW6-F1
#
_entry.id   AF-A0A1I4GNW6-F1
#
_cell.length_a   1.000
_cell.length_b   1.000
_cell.length_c   1.000
_cell.angle_alpha   90.00
_cell.angle_beta   90.00
_cell.angle_gamma   90.00
#
_symmetry.space_group_name_H-M   'P 1'
#
loop_
_entity.id
_entity.type
_entity.pdbx_description
1 polymer ?
#
loop_
_entity_poly.entity_id
_entity_poly.type
_entity_poly.pdbx_seq_one_letter_code
_entity_poly.pdbx_strand_id
1 'polypeptide(L)' 'MTAFPDSQNDDPAEDLERMNAVLAEWAARSAADSATLIDRFEDLGYAVRGKSEDEIAEILRQPPTGPRRT' A
#
# COMPACT_ATOMS: atom_id res chain seq x y z
N MET A 1 -15.67 -23.08 3.70
CA MET A 1 -15.86 -22.74 2.27
C MET A 1 -15.88 -21.23 2.19
N THR A 2 -14.72 -20.61 2.03
CA THR A 2 -14.61 -19.15 1.86
C THR A 2 -14.50 -18.92 0.37
N ALA A 3 -15.65 -18.66 -0.26
CA ALA A 3 -15.69 -18.22 -1.64
C ALA A 3 -15.14 -16.78 -1.67
N PHE A 4 -13.92 -16.61 -2.16
CA PHE A 4 -13.53 -15.33 -2.72
C PHE A 4 -14.45 -15.14 -3.93
N PRO A 5 -15.29 -14.10 -3.99
CA PRO A 5 -16.14 -13.90 -5.16
C PRO A 5 -15.24 -13.79 -6.37
N ASP A 6 -15.47 -14.68 -7.33
CA ASP A 6 -14.90 -14.71 -8.67
C ASP A 6 -15.25 -13.37 -9.34
N SER A 7 -14.46 -12.35 -9.05
CA SER A 7 -14.56 -11.03 -9.65
C SER A 7 -13.54 -11.01 -10.77
N GLN A 8 -13.69 -11.90 -11.74
CA GLN A 8 -13.02 -11.74 -13.03
C GLN A 8 -13.66 -10.53 -13.68
N ASN A 9 -13.14 -9.33 -13.40
CA ASN A 9 -13.23 -8.28 -14.40
C ASN A 9 -12.35 -8.78 -15.56
N ASP A 10 -12.88 -8.79 -16.78
CA ASP A 10 -12.14 -9.21 -17.98
C ASP A 10 -10.88 -8.34 -18.24
N ASP A 11 -10.68 -7.28 -17.45
CA ASP A 11 -9.50 -6.42 -17.49
C ASP A 11 -8.54 -6.72 -16.30
N PRO A 12 -7.37 -7.34 -16.57
CA PRO A 12 -6.40 -7.66 -15.55
C PRO A 12 -5.77 -6.41 -14.89
N ALA A 13 -5.81 -5.24 -15.53
CA ALA A 13 -5.30 -4.01 -14.93
C ALA A 13 -6.23 -3.50 -13.82
N GLU A 14 -7.55 -3.62 -14.00
CA GLU A 14 -8.53 -3.27 -12.96
C GLU A 14 -8.40 -4.16 -11.73
N ASP A 15 -8.17 -5.47 -11.92
CA ASP A 15 -7.96 -6.41 -10.82
C ASP A 15 -6.66 -6.12 -10.07
N LEU A 16 -5.59 -5.78 -10.80
CA LEU A 16 -4.33 -5.33 -10.19
C LEU A 16 -4.50 -4.03 -9.43
N GLU A 17 -5.25 -3.07 -9.96
CA GLU A 17 -5.53 -1.80 -9.27
C GLU A 17 -6.32 -2.04 -7.98
N ARG A 18 -7.35 -2.88 -8.02
CA ARG A 18 -8.14 -3.26 -6.85
C ARG A 18 -7.28 -3.96 -5.80
N MET A 19 -6.46 -4.91 -6.20
CA MET A 19 -5.56 -5.62 -5.29
C MET A 19 -4.54 -4.66 -4.66
N ASN A 20 -3.98 -3.75 -5.46
CA ASN A 20 -3.04 -2.74 -4.98
C ASN A 20 -3.70 -1.82 -3.95
N ALA A 21 -4.96 -1.41 -4.15
CA ALA A 21 -5.71 -0.62 -3.18
C ALA A 21 -5.86 -1.36 -1.84
N VAL A 22 -6.28 -2.62 -1.87
CA VAL A 22 -6.43 -3.45 -0.66
C VAL A 22 -5.09 -3.64 0.07
N LEU A 23 -4.01 -3.88 -0.67
CA LEU A 23 -2.68 -4.04 -0.10
C LEU A 23 -2.16 -2.74 0.52
N ALA A 24 -2.41 -1.60 -0.11
CA ALA A 24 -2.00 -0.30 0.40
C ALA A 24 -2.74 0.06 1.70
N GLU A 25 -4.05 -0.19 1.78
CA GLU A 25 -4.84 -0.01 3.00
C GLU A 25 -4.35 -0.92 4.13
N TRP A 26 -4.13 -2.21 3.82
CA TRP A 26 -3.59 -3.16 4.80
C TRP A 26 -2.20 -2.75 5.31
N ALA A 27 -1.33 -2.30 4.42
CA ALA A 27 0.01 -1.84 4.74
C ALA A 27 -0.01 -0.57 5.61
N ALA A 28 -0.90 0.37 5.30
CA ALA A 28 -1.08 1.60 6.07
C ALA A 28 -1.54 1.31 7.51
N ARG A 29 -2.55 0.45 7.68
CA ARG A 29 -3.02 0.02 9.01
C ARG A 29 -1.94 -0.71 9.80
N SER A 30 -1.16 -1.55 9.12
CA SER A 30 -0.03 -2.24 9.75
C SER A 30 1.09 -1.28 10.16
N ALA A 31 1.31 -0.22 9.38
CA ALA A 31 2.30 0.83 9.69
C ALA A 31 1.88 1.73 10.85
N ALA A 32 0.59 1.98 11.03
CA ALA A 32 0.08 2.75 12.17
C ALA A 32 0.49 2.14 13.53
N ASP A 33 0.56 0.81 13.59
CA ASP A 33 0.96 0.05 14.78
C ASP A 33 2.47 -0.26 14.83
N SER A 34 3.26 0.10 13.82
CA SER A 34 4.66 -0.32 13.68
C SER A 34 5.57 0.75 13.07
N ALA A 35 6.31 1.43 13.93
CA ALA A 35 7.34 2.39 13.52
C ALA A 35 8.42 1.77 12.61
N THR A 36 8.73 0.48 12.78
CA THR A 36 9.67 -0.23 11.91
C THR A 36 9.16 -0.33 10.47
N LEU A 37 7.85 -0.49 10.26
CA LEU A 37 7.28 -0.50 8.90
C LEU A 37 7.36 0.88 8.26
N ILE A 38 7.10 1.95 9.02
CA ILE A 38 7.29 3.34 8.57
C ILE A 38 8.73 3.56 8.10
N ASP A 39 9.72 3.14 8.89
CA ASP A 39 11.13 3.29 8.51
C ASP A 39 11.49 2.52 7.24
N ARG A 40 10.94 1.31 7.06
CA ARG A 40 11.14 0.53 5.83
C ARG A 40 10.52 1.17 4.61
N PHE A 41 9.35 1.77 4.73
CA PHE A 41 8.72 2.50 3.63
C PHE A 41 9.53 3.74 3.25
N GLU A 42 10.04 4.49 4.23
CA GLU A 42 10.95 5.61 4.00
C GLU A 42 12.24 5.17 3.30
N ASP A 43 12.83 4.03 3.69
CA ASP A 43 14.01 3.46 3.02
C ASP A 43 13.73 3.09 1.55
N LEU A 44 12.51 2.64 1.26
CA LEU A 44 12.05 2.35 -0.10
C LEU A 44 11.75 3.61 -0.93
N GLY A 45 11.73 4.80 -0.31
CA GLY A 45 11.46 6.08 -0.97
C GLY A 45 10.01 6.56 -0.85
N TYR A 46 9.23 5.99 0.07
CA TYR A 46 7.87 6.45 0.39
C TYR A 46 7.89 7.41 1.57
N ALA A 47 7.40 8.64 1.36
CA ALA A 47 7.34 9.69 2.38
C ALA A 47 6.09 9.54 3.29
N VAL A 48 6.10 8.53 4.16
CA VAL A 48 4.95 8.12 5.00
C VAL A 48 5.06 8.59 6.45
N ARG A 49 6.21 9.12 6.88
CA ARG A 49 6.41 9.52 8.27
C ARG A 49 5.56 10.73 8.64
N GLY A 50 4.85 10.63 9.76
CA GLY A 50 3.96 11.68 10.27
C GLY A 50 2.66 11.83 9.49
N LYS A 51 2.36 10.87 8.59
CA LYS A 51 1.12 10.80 7.82
C LYS A 51 0.05 10.00 8.54
N SER A 52 -1.20 10.32 8.24
CA SER A 52 -2.37 9.57 8.70
C SER A 52 -2.46 8.22 7.98
N GLU A 53 -3.19 7.25 8.51
CA GLU A 53 -3.40 5.94 7.87
C GLU A 53 -3.89 6.09 6.41
N ASP A 54 -4.91 6.91 6.18
CA ASP A 54 -5.47 7.14 4.84
C ASP A 54 -4.42 7.74 3.87
N GLU A 55 -3.63 8.72 4.34
CA GLU A 55 -2.57 9.33 3.53
C GLU A 55 -1.48 8.31 3.18
N ILE A 56 -1.13 7.42 4.11
CA ILE A 56 -0.15 6.36 3.86
C ILE A 56 -0.69 5.39 2.80
N ALA A 57 -1.97 5.01 2.87
CA ALA A 57 -2.59 4.14 1.87
C ALA A 57 -2.56 4.78 0.48
N GLU A 58 -2.88 6.06 0.35
CA GLU A 58 -2.79 6.79 -0.93
C GLU A 58 -1.36 6.81 -1.49
N ILE A 59 -0.37 7.06 -0.63
CA ILE A 59 1.05 7.06 -1.01
C ILE A 59 1.50 5.68 -1.50
N LEU A 60 1.11 4.62 -0.80
CA LEU A 60 1.50 3.25 -1.13
C LEU A 60 0.78 2.71 -2.38
N ARG A 61 -0.35 3.28 -2.78
CA ARG A 61 -1.00 2.94 -4.07
C ARG A 61 -0.17 3.37 -5.27
N GLN A 62 0.71 4.35 -5.10
CA GLN A 62 1.57 4.86 -6.16
C GLN A 62 2.99 4.27 -6.05
N PRO A 63 3.78 4.25 -7.12
CA PRO A 63 5.20 3.94 -7.03
C PRO A 63 5.94 4.97 -6.15
N PRO A 64 7.05 4.59 -5.51
CA PRO A 64 7.82 5.50 -4.68
C PRO A 64 8.44 6.59 -5.56
N THR A 65 8.32 7.85 -5.13
CA THR A 65 8.83 9.02 -5.86
C THR A 65 10.12 9.57 -5.25
N GLY A 66 10.48 9.14 -4.04
CA GLY A 66 11.68 9.56 -3.34
C GLY A 66 12.93 8.76 -3.72
N PRO A 67 14.13 9.28 -3.43
CA PRO A 67 15.36 8.52 -3.55
C PRO A 67 15.34 7.37 -2.54
N ARG A 68 15.52 6.16 -3.03
CA ARG A 68 15.70 4.98 -2.17
C ARG A 68 16.92 5.19 -1.29
N ARG A 69 16.76 5.09 0.03
CA ARG A 69 17.86 5.22 0.99
C ARG A 69 18.48 3.83 1.14
N THR A 70 19.60 3.61 0.46
CA THR A 70 20.40 2.38 0.58
C THR A 70 21.46 2.50 1.65
#